data_AF-A0A950SB28-F1
#
_entry.id   AF-A0A950SB28-F1
#
_cell.length_a   1.000
_cell.length_b   1.000
_cell.length_c   1.000
_cell.angle_alpha   90.00
_cell.angle_beta   90.00
_cell.angle_gamma   90.00
#
_symmetry.space_group_name_H-M   'P 1'
#
loop_
_entity.id
_entity.type
_entity.pdbx_description
1 polymer ?
#
loop_
_entity_poly.entity_id
_entity_poly.type
_entity_poly.pdbx_seq_one_letter_code
_entity_poly.pdbx_strand_id
1 'polypeptide(L)'
;MASCTSRSPADPLYYTNDLLFDNVLFGDYQKLEPHPVGTGYSFDATGNPMVHIRAVPEGGGAGSNVGTRLPYTFYDRYTPAAARTFDRRQPLPSTFAARYVQGGTGAFATNLTIWREGFGIGSCADAFTSAYMLVSEFVKFDEHENPNTVSYCYEGGCPPPRLNTAASSTASSNSDIYPQVSSADAGGWMYLNLNNGGSTSYSVTREIGGERLPTNARTNLSPITSGTVGPRPSQNWVTVTLFGNAAGGNRLTGEFDAAPLGNGCSPAVAAGAVIGPAGGVFVCPPGTTLTNGSRQQCTGTNINPPP
;
A
#
# COMPACT_ATOMS: atom_id res chain seq x y z
N MET A 1 17.10 -1.13 -22.55
CA MET A 1 17.71 0.13 -23.01
C MET A 1 17.14 1.23 -22.15
N ALA A 2 17.95 1.98 -21.40
CA ALA A 2 17.48 3.12 -20.62
C ALA A 2 17.50 4.38 -21.52
N SER A 3 16.33 4.99 -21.74
CA SER A 3 16.22 6.28 -22.44
C SER A 3 16.36 7.40 -21.41
N CYS A 4 17.39 8.25 -21.53
CA CYS A 4 17.59 9.42 -20.67
C CYS A 4 16.75 10.62 -21.14
N THR A 5 15.43 10.42 -21.25
CA THR A 5 14.49 11.49 -21.58
C THR A 5 14.17 12.32 -20.33
N SER A 6 14.09 13.65 -20.49
CA SER A 6 13.63 14.56 -19.43
C SER A 6 12.10 14.76 -19.44
N ARG A 7 11.37 14.06 -20.33
CA ARG A 7 9.91 14.16 -20.41
C ARG A 7 9.29 13.56 -19.16
N SER A 8 8.54 14.40 -18.44
CA SER A 8 7.76 13.99 -17.29
C SER A 8 6.58 13.10 -17.73
N PRO A 9 6.11 12.16 -16.89
CA PRO A 9 4.84 11.48 -17.10
C PRO A 9 3.63 12.42 -17.25
N ALA A 10 3.75 13.71 -16.92
CA ALA A 10 2.72 14.70 -17.22
C ALA A 10 2.67 15.14 -18.70
N ASP A 11 3.73 14.90 -19.48
CA ASP A 11 3.79 15.19 -20.92
C ASP A 11 3.07 14.07 -21.71
N PRO A 12 2.05 14.38 -22.54
CA PRO A 12 1.36 13.37 -23.35
C PRO A 12 2.29 12.52 -24.24
N LEU A 13 3.40 13.09 -24.72
CA LEU A 13 4.36 12.39 -25.57
C LEU A 13 5.18 11.33 -24.84
N TYR A 14 5.22 11.38 -23.51
CA TYR A 14 5.86 10.36 -22.68
C TYR A 14 5.27 8.97 -22.96
N TYR A 15 3.94 8.86 -23.02
CA TYR A 15 3.24 7.57 -23.18
C TYR A 15 3.35 6.97 -24.58
N THR A 16 3.69 7.78 -25.58
CA THR A 16 3.84 7.30 -26.96
C THR A 16 5.30 7.03 -27.33
N ASN A 17 6.24 7.80 -26.80
CA ASN A 17 7.63 7.79 -27.28
C ASN A 17 8.64 7.26 -26.26
N ASP A 18 8.32 7.30 -24.97
CA ASP A 18 9.30 7.06 -23.90
C ASP A 18 8.89 5.91 -22.96
N LEU A 19 7.59 5.70 -22.77
CA LEU A 19 7.08 4.70 -21.83
C LEU A 19 7.36 3.28 -22.33
N LEU A 20 8.16 2.55 -21.55
CA LEU A 20 8.35 1.11 -21.68
C LEU A 20 7.47 0.37 -20.66
N PHE A 21 7.14 -0.89 -21.00
CA PHE A 21 6.33 -1.79 -20.18
C PHE A 21 7.17 -2.88 -19.51
N ASP A 22 8.45 -2.59 -19.30
CA ASP A 22 9.31 -3.46 -18.53
C ASP A 22 8.94 -3.36 -17.05
N ASN A 23 9.20 -4.43 -16.31
CA ASN A 23 9.08 -4.42 -14.86
C ASN A 23 10.06 -3.39 -14.29
N VAL A 24 9.54 -2.44 -13.52
CA VAL A 24 10.35 -1.37 -12.92
C VAL A 24 10.38 -1.57 -11.43
N LEU A 25 11.58 -1.67 -10.88
CA LEU A 25 11.81 -1.49 -9.46
C LEU A 25 11.61 0.00 -9.17
N PHE A 26 10.51 0.35 -8.49
CA PHE A 26 10.26 1.72 -8.09
C PHE A 26 10.92 1.96 -6.75
N GLY A 27 12.00 2.75 -6.79
CA GLY A 27 12.67 3.29 -5.62
C GLY A 27 13.49 2.24 -4.89
N ASP A 28 14.80 2.44 -4.83
CA ASP A 28 15.52 2.03 -3.65
C ASP A 28 15.30 3.12 -2.61
N TYR A 29 15.05 2.74 -1.36
CA TYR A 29 15.15 3.72 -0.28
C TYR A 29 16.49 3.55 0.40
N GLN A 30 17.05 4.68 0.81
CA GLN A 30 18.21 4.73 1.68
C GLN A 30 17.81 5.45 2.94
N LYS A 31 18.11 4.83 4.07
CA LYS A 31 17.89 5.39 5.39
C LYS A 31 19.24 5.68 6.02
N LEU A 32 19.42 6.92 6.45
CA LEU A 32 20.57 7.37 7.21
C LEU A 32 20.14 7.46 8.67
N GLU A 33 20.73 6.65 9.54
CA GLU A 33 20.42 6.60 10.97
C GLU A 33 21.65 6.92 11.82
N PRO A 34 21.48 7.45 13.05
CA PRO A 34 22.60 7.61 13.98
C PRO A 34 23.28 6.27 14.24
N HIS A 35 24.60 6.22 14.10
CA HIS A 35 25.38 5.02 14.44
C HIS A 35 25.32 4.80 15.97
N PRO A 36 25.23 3.54 16.47
CA PRO A 36 25.38 3.23 17.88
C PRO A 36 26.56 3.93 18.56
N VAL A 37 26.33 4.43 19.78
CA VAL A 37 27.34 5.14 20.59
C VAL A 37 28.57 4.25 20.82
N GLY A 38 29.77 4.78 20.53
CA GLY A 38 31.04 4.11 20.82
C GLY A 38 31.82 3.57 19.60
N THR A 39 31.34 3.80 18.38
CA THR A 39 32.12 3.57 17.15
C THR A 39 32.60 4.88 16.54
N GLY A 40 33.66 4.84 15.72
CA GLY A 40 34.28 6.04 15.11
C GLY A 40 33.50 6.67 13.94
N TYR A 41 32.22 6.29 13.75
CA TYR A 41 31.39 6.73 12.62
C TYR A 41 30.18 7.53 13.12
N SER A 42 29.68 8.46 12.29
CA SER A 42 28.58 9.36 12.65
C SER A 42 27.19 8.86 12.25
N PHE A 43 27.07 7.97 11.26
CA PHE A 43 25.79 7.41 10.81
C PHE A 43 25.96 6.01 10.21
N ASP A 44 24.90 5.21 10.28
CA ASP A 44 24.71 3.98 9.53
C ASP A 44 23.82 4.28 8.31
N ALA A 45 24.19 3.74 7.16
CA ALA A 45 23.35 3.75 5.97
C ALA A 45 22.76 2.35 5.75
N THR A 46 21.44 2.26 5.66
CA THR A 46 20.71 1.05 5.28
C THR A 46 19.84 1.34 4.08
N GLY A 47 19.44 0.31 3.35
CA GLY A 47 18.58 0.49 2.19
C GLY A 47 18.15 -0.82 1.60
N ASN A 48 17.03 -0.77 0.89
CA ASN A 48 16.41 -1.91 0.24
C ASN A 48 15.58 -1.38 -0.93
N PRO A 49 15.34 -2.19 -1.98
CA PRO A 49 14.23 -1.97 -2.88
C PRO A 49 12.94 -1.68 -2.10
N MET A 50 12.25 -0.60 -2.48
CA MET A 50 10.90 -0.34 -2.00
C MET A 50 9.97 -1.34 -2.65
N VAL A 51 9.58 -1.16 -3.92
CA VAL A 51 8.53 -2.00 -4.51
C VAL A 51 8.82 -2.40 -5.94
N HIS A 52 8.52 -3.65 -6.26
CA HIS A 52 8.54 -4.13 -7.63
C HIS A 52 7.19 -3.87 -8.29
N ILE A 53 7.18 -2.98 -9.29
CA ILE A 53 5.96 -2.64 -10.04
C ILE A 53 6.01 -3.32 -11.40
N ARG A 54 5.02 -4.19 -11.61
CA ARG A 54 4.86 -4.94 -12.86
C ARG A 54 3.88 -4.25 -13.80
N ALA A 55 4.21 -4.26 -15.10
CA ALA A 55 3.27 -3.88 -16.15
C ALA A 55 2.44 -5.09 -16.59
N VAL A 56 1.15 -4.88 -16.91
CA VAL A 56 0.24 -5.94 -17.37
C VAL A 56 -0.49 -5.54 -18.65
N PRO A 57 -0.25 -6.22 -19.80
CA PRO A 57 0.82 -7.20 -20.02
C PRO A 57 2.23 -6.58 -19.94
N GLU A 58 3.21 -7.42 -19.64
CA GLU A 58 4.62 -7.05 -19.55
C GLU A 58 5.27 -6.98 -20.94
N GLY A 59 6.20 -6.05 -21.12
CA GLY A 59 6.99 -5.90 -22.33
C GLY A 59 6.30 -5.11 -23.44
N GLY A 60 7.11 -4.71 -24.42
CA GLY A 60 6.70 -3.90 -25.56
C GLY A 60 7.48 -2.58 -25.65
N GLY A 61 7.82 -2.18 -26.88
CA GLY A 61 8.46 -0.88 -27.14
C GLY A 61 7.51 0.29 -26.93
N ALA A 62 8.06 1.50 -26.83
CA ALA A 62 7.25 2.71 -26.79
C ALA A 62 6.26 2.76 -27.96
N GLY A 63 5.00 3.08 -27.67
CA GLY A 63 3.93 3.13 -28.66
C GLY A 63 3.29 1.78 -29.03
N SER A 64 3.81 0.63 -28.55
CA SER A 64 3.21 -0.70 -28.76
C SER A 64 2.02 -0.98 -27.82
N ASN A 65 1.16 0.03 -27.65
CA ASN A 65 0.29 0.06 -26.49
C ASN A 65 -0.93 -0.87 -26.63
N VAL A 66 -0.92 -2.03 -25.96
CA VAL A 66 -2.12 -2.85 -25.72
C VAL A 66 -2.97 -2.20 -24.63
N GLY A 67 -4.29 -2.12 -24.81
CA GLY A 67 -5.17 -1.64 -23.74
C GLY A 67 -5.05 -2.51 -22.49
N THR A 68 -4.86 -1.90 -21.32
CA THR A 68 -5.05 -2.62 -20.04
C THR A 68 -6.53 -2.68 -19.67
N ARG A 69 -6.91 -3.49 -18.67
CA ARG A 69 -8.23 -3.45 -18.00
C ARG A 69 -8.14 -3.06 -16.53
N LEU A 70 -6.98 -2.57 -16.09
CA LEU A 70 -6.81 -2.06 -14.74
C LEU A 70 -7.77 -0.89 -14.50
N PRO A 71 -8.41 -0.81 -13.31
CA PRO A 71 -9.31 0.29 -12.96
C PRO A 71 -8.56 1.63 -12.81
N TYR A 72 -7.28 1.56 -12.43
CA TYR A 72 -6.28 2.62 -12.35
C TYR A 72 -4.90 1.98 -12.26
N THR A 73 -3.85 2.79 -12.43
CA THR A 73 -2.45 2.35 -12.47
C THR A 73 -1.60 3.08 -11.43
N PHE A 74 -0.37 2.60 -11.22
CA PHE A 74 0.57 3.25 -10.31
C PHE A 74 0.79 4.75 -10.63
N TYR A 75 0.92 5.11 -11.91
CA TYR A 75 1.10 6.50 -12.32
C TYR A 75 -0.20 7.23 -12.70
N ASP A 76 -1.37 6.70 -12.35
CA ASP A 76 -2.66 7.30 -12.74
C ASP A 76 -2.78 8.77 -12.28
N ARG A 77 -2.12 9.13 -11.18
CA ARG A 77 -1.95 10.53 -10.72
C ARG A 77 -1.34 11.43 -11.79
N TYR A 78 -0.29 10.97 -12.46
CA TYR A 78 0.46 11.77 -13.43
C TYR A 78 -0.01 11.54 -14.86
N THR A 79 -0.95 10.60 -15.07
CA THR A 79 -1.39 10.20 -16.40
C THR A 79 -2.52 11.10 -16.91
N PRO A 80 -2.31 11.85 -18.01
CA PRO A 80 -3.37 12.61 -18.65
C PRO A 80 -4.56 11.71 -19.01
N ALA A 81 -5.79 12.23 -18.93
CA ALA A 81 -7.00 11.43 -19.14
C ALA A 81 -6.99 10.60 -20.44
N ALA A 82 -6.50 11.18 -21.54
CA ALA A 82 -6.39 10.52 -22.84
C ALA A 82 -5.35 9.38 -22.88
N ALA A 83 -4.43 9.32 -21.92
CA ALA A 83 -3.32 8.37 -21.88
C ALA A 83 -3.47 7.28 -20.82
N ARG A 84 -4.55 7.29 -20.02
CA ARG A 84 -4.77 6.34 -18.90
C ARG A 84 -4.91 4.89 -19.32
N THR A 85 -5.28 4.65 -20.58
CA THR A 85 -5.35 3.30 -21.15
C THR A 85 -3.97 2.76 -21.54
N PHE A 86 -2.96 3.62 -21.60
CA PHE A 86 -1.62 3.27 -22.05
C PHE A 86 -0.70 2.88 -20.90
N ASP A 87 -0.81 3.50 -19.73
CA ASP A 87 -0.11 2.99 -18.55
C ASP A 87 -0.71 1.63 -18.15
N ARG A 88 0.17 0.72 -17.70
CA ARG A 88 -0.17 -0.69 -17.41
C ARG A 88 0.35 -1.16 -16.07
N ARG A 89 0.96 -0.27 -15.30
CA ARG A 89 1.59 -0.61 -14.03
C ARG A 89 0.54 -0.92 -13.00
N GLN A 90 0.69 -2.08 -12.38
CA GLN A 90 -0.23 -2.52 -11.33
C GLN A 90 -0.23 -1.50 -10.18
N PRO A 91 -1.42 -1.11 -9.69
CA PRO A 91 -1.51 -0.22 -8.54
C PRO A 91 -1.04 -0.94 -7.27
N LEU A 92 -0.64 -0.16 -6.26
CA LEU A 92 -0.25 -0.67 -4.95
C LEU A 92 -1.44 -0.72 -3.98
N PRO A 93 -1.38 -1.60 -2.96
CA PRO A 93 -2.42 -1.70 -1.95
C PRO A 93 -2.44 -0.51 -0.97
N SER A 94 -3.58 -0.36 -0.31
CA SER A 94 -3.76 0.58 0.81
C SER A 94 -3.90 -0.10 2.17
N THR A 95 -4.03 -1.43 2.20
CA THR A 95 -4.22 -2.19 3.45
C THR A 95 -3.11 -3.22 3.64
N PHE A 96 -2.59 -3.30 4.86
CA PHE A 96 -1.44 -4.15 5.20
C PHE A 96 -1.62 -4.80 6.57
N ALA A 97 -1.01 -5.97 6.74
CA ALA A 97 -0.75 -6.61 8.02
C ALA A 97 0.76 -6.66 8.26
N ALA A 98 1.25 -5.93 9.27
CA ALA A 98 2.67 -5.84 9.60
C ALA A 98 2.95 -6.56 10.92
N ARG A 99 3.89 -7.51 10.92
CA ARG A 99 4.36 -8.16 12.16
C ARG A 99 5.24 -7.19 12.95
N TYR A 100 5.22 -7.31 14.28
CA TYR A 100 6.19 -6.60 15.12
C TYR A 100 6.68 -7.49 16.27
N VAL A 101 7.88 -7.15 16.74
CA VAL A 101 8.52 -7.66 17.96
C VAL A 101 9.17 -6.48 18.70
N GLN A 102 8.93 -6.39 20.00
CA GLN A 102 9.38 -5.35 20.92
C GLN A 102 9.88 -5.97 22.24
N GLY A 103 10.72 -6.99 22.16
CA GLY A 103 11.31 -7.63 23.33
C GLY A 103 11.77 -9.05 23.06
N GLY A 104 11.67 -9.89 24.09
CA GLY A 104 12.06 -11.30 24.03
C GLY A 104 13.56 -11.54 24.22
N THR A 105 13.95 -12.82 24.13
CA THR A 105 15.34 -13.27 24.26
C THR A 105 16.17 -12.68 23.13
N GLY A 106 17.06 -11.72 23.44
CA GLY A 106 17.87 -11.00 22.44
C GLY A 106 17.48 -9.53 22.25
N ALA A 107 16.50 -9.02 23.01
CA ALA A 107 16.05 -7.62 22.98
C ALA A 107 15.69 -7.16 21.56
N PHE A 108 14.87 -7.95 20.87
CA PHE A 108 14.44 -7.61 19.52
C PHE A 108 13.57 -6.35 19.53
N ALA A 109 13.76 -5.53 18.51
CA ALA A 109 12.98 -4.33 18.30
C ALA A 109 12.66 -4.22 16.80
N THR A 110 11.53 -3.57 16.53
CA THR A 110 11.01 -3.43 15.17
C THR A 110 10.98 -1.95 14.79
N ASN A 111 11.32 -1.68 13.54
CA ASN A 111 11.05 -0.44 12.84
C ASN A 111 10.00 -0.71 11.76
N LEU A 112 9.00 0.17 11.67
CA LEU A 112 7.96 0.14 10.66
C LEU A 112 8.21 1.32 9.73
N THR A 113 8.60 1.05 8.49
CA THR A 113 8.81 2.07 7.48
C THR A 113 7.61 2.08 6.54
N ILE A 114 7.01 3.25 6.37
CA ILE A 114 5.81 3.44 5.58
C ILE A 114 6.11 4.50 4.52
N TRP A 115 5.93 4.13 3.26
CA TRP A 115 5.75 5.08 2.17
C TRP A 115 4.28 5.13 1.76
N ARG A 116 3.78 6.33 1.57
CA ARG A 116 2.40 6.61 1.20
C ARG A 116 2.40 7.60 0.07
N GLU A 117 1.49 7.39 -0.87
CA GLU A 117 1.20 8.36 -1.90
C GLU A 117 0.79 9.69 -1.23
N GLY A 118 1.57 10.75 -1.49
CA GLY A 118 1.29 12.10 -0.98
C GLY A 118 -0.05 12.63 -1.47
N PHE A 119 -0.49 13.78 -0.97
CA PHE A 119 -1.71 14.44 -1.44
C PHE A 119 -1.43 15.41 -2.60
N GLY A 120 -2.45 15.80 -3.37
CA GLY A 120 -2.32 16.87 -4.38
C GLY A 120 -1.55 16.52 -5.66
N ILE A 121 -0.88 17.50 -6.26
CA ILE A 121 -0.24 17.43 -7.60
C ILE A 121 1.29 17.37 -7.54
N GLY A 122 1.86 17.42 -6.32
CA GLY A 122 3.30 17.49 -6.10
C GLY A 122 3.85 18.92 -6.02
N SER A 123 3.00 19.92 -5.73
CA SER A 123 3.43 21.28 -5.45
C SER A 123 4.04 21.41 -4.04
N CYS A 124 4.77 22.50 -3.76
CA CYS A 124 5.27 22.76 -2.40
C CYS A 124 4.15 22.88 -1.35
N ALA A 125 2.95 23.34 -1.76
CA ALA A 125 1.78 23.38 -0.88
C ALA A 125 1.28 21.96 -0.53
N ASP A 126 1.42 21.02 -1.45
CA ASP A 126 1.07 19.62 -1.25
C ASP A 126 2.05 18.90 -0.31
N ALA A 127 3.29 19.36 -0.23
CA ALA A 127 4.30 18.80 0.68
C ALA A 127 3.87 18.94 2.14
N PHE A 128 3.29 20.08 2.53
CA PHE A 128 2.77 20.28 3.89
C PHE A 128 1.63 19.31 4.20
N THR A 129 0.70 19.14 3.27
CA THR A 129 -0.42 18.18 3.41
C THR A 129 0.10 16.73 3.49
N SER A 130 1.13 16.42 2.71
CA SER A 130 1.77 15.10 2.68
C SER A 130 2.64 14.82 3.91
N ALA A 131 3.04 15.83 4.66
CA ALA A 131 3.75 15.67 5.93
C ALA A 131 2.82 15.24 7.09
N TYR A 132 1.51 15.42 6.92
CA TYR A 132 0.51 15.20 7.97
C TYR A 132 -0.69 14.41 7.43
N MET A 133 -0.45 13.19 6.95
CA MET A 133 -1.51 12.32 6.44
C MET A 133 -2.07 11.41 7.53
N LEU A 134 -3.39 11.49 7.74
CA LEU A 134 -4.10 10.60 8.64
C LEU A 134 -4.08 9.16 8.10
N VAL A 135 -3.83 8.21 8.98
CA VAL A 135 -4.11 6.79 8.77
C VAL A 135 -5.61 6.58 8.97
N SER A 136 -6.27 5.89 8.03
CA SER A 136 -7.72 5.69 8.06
C SER A 136 -8.12 4.77 9.21
N GLU A 137 -7.33 3.72 9.44
CA GLU A 137 -7.56 2.77 10.52
C GLU A 137 -6.25 2.10 10.91
N PHE A 138 -6.07 1.89 12.21
CA PHE A 138 -4.90 1.29 12.79
C PHE A 138 -5.32 0.43 13.98
N VAL A 139 -5.08 -0.88 13.90
CA VAL A 139 -5.41 -1.83 14.96
C VAL A 139 -4.18 -2.65 15.28
N LYS A 140 -3.87 -2.79 16.56
CA LYS A 140 -2.72 -3.57 17.05
C LYS A 140 -3.25 -4.86 17.65
N PHE A 141 -2.55 -5.95 17.42
CA PHE A 141 -2.86 -7.27 17.96
C PHE A 141 -1.63 -7.79 18.67
N ASP A 142 -1.80 -8.35 19.86
CA ASP A 142 -0.73 -9.04 20.57
C ASP A 142 -0.45 -10.44 19.96
N GLU A 143 0.41 -11.23 20.60
CA GLU A 143 0.76 -12.60 20.13
C GLU A 143 -0.43 -13.57 20.17
N HIS A 144 -1.43 -13.26 21.00
CA HIS A 144 -2.66 -14.03 21.17
C HIS A 144 -3.83 -13.48 20.33
N GLU A 145 -3.54 -12.57 19.39
CA GLU A 145 -4.53 -11.91 18.52
C GLU A 145 -5.58 -11.10 19.29
N ASN A 146 -5.29 -10.67 20.53
CA ASN A 146 -6.16 -9.75 21.23
C ASN A 146 -5.94 -8.33 20.70
N PRO A 147 -7.01 -7.61 20.30
CA PRO A 147 -6.89 -6.26 19.79
C PRO A 147 -6.56 -5.28 20.94
N ASN A 148 -5.46 -4.56 20.81
CA ASN A 148 -5.15 -3.37 21.59
C ASN A 148 -5.52 -2.14 20.75
N THR A 149 -6.81 -1.82 20.71
CA THR A 149 -7.28 -0.52 20.26
C THR A 149 -7.20 0.43 21.43
N VAL A 150 -6.35 1.46 21.36
CA VAL A 150 -6.44 2.59 22.30
C VAL A 150 -7.69 3.39 21.94
N SER A 151 -8.87 2.88 22.32
CA SER A 151 -10.13 3.60 22.34
C SER A 151 -11.04 2.96 23.38
N TYR A 152 -10.94 3.44 24.61
CA TYR A 152 -11.85 3.11 25.70
C TYR A 152 -13.18 3.82 25.49
N CYS A 153 -14.02 3.32 24.58
CA CYS A 153 -15.42 3.75 24.52
C CYS A 153 -16.30 2.53 24.24
N TYR A 154 -16.88 1.98 25.31
CA TYR A 154 -18.04 1.11 25.21
C TYR A 154 -19.19 1.91 24.58
N GLU A 155 -19.84 1.32 23.58
CA GLU A 155 -21.02 1.85 22.87
C GLU A 155 -20.78 2.96 21.83
N GLY A 156 -20.53 2.55 20.59
CA GLY A 156 -21.26 3.12 19.45
C GLY A 156 -20.84 4.48 18.87
N GLY A 157 -19.60 4.97 19.03
CA GLY A 157 -19.28 6.21 18.32
C GLY A 157 -17.88 6.82 18.36
N CYS A 158 -16.87 6.23 19.00
CA CYS A 158 -15.56 6.87 19.00
C CYS A 158 -14.77 6.54 17.72
N PRO A 159 -14.23 7.56 17.01
CA PRO A 159 -13.39 7.31 15.85
C PRO A 159 -12.12 6.58 16.29
N PRO A 160 -11.58 5.66 15.46
CA PRO A 160 -10.30 5.02 15.73
C PRO A 160 -9.22 6.09 15.97
N PRO A 161 -8.22 5.82 16.84
CA PRO A 161 -7.14 6.76 17.11
C PRO A 161 -6.49 7.20 15.80
N ARG A 162 -6.50 8.51 15.56
CA ARG A 162 -6.00 9.11 14.33
C ARG A 162 -4.48 9.20 14.41
N LEU A 163 -3.81 8.15 13.96
CA LEU A 163 -2.37 8.19 13.77
C LEU A 163 -2.05 9.07 12.56
N ASN A 164 -1.20 10.06 12.77
CA ASN A 164 -0.72 10.93 11.71
C ASN A 164 0.68 10.49 11.29
N THR A 165 0.88 10.21 10.01
CA THR A 165 2.19 9.88 9.46
C THR A 165 2.48 10.76 8.25
N ALA A 166 3.74 11.14 8.09
CA ALA A 166 4.19 11.71 6.84
C ALA A 166 4.10 10.69 5.69
N ALA A 167 4.19 11.18 4.45
CA ALA A 167 4.22 10.37 3.24
C ALA A 167 5.40 9.40 3.18
N SER A 168 6.48 9.73 3.88
CA SER A 168 7.53 8.78 4.21
C SER A 168 7.80 8.90 5.70
N SER A 169 7.72 7.78 6.42
CA SER A 169 7.96 7.76 7.86
C SER A 169 8.57 6.44 8.27
N THR A 170 9.41 6.47 9.31
CA THR A 170 9.82 5.28 10.02
C THR A 170 9.57 5.47 11.51
N ALA A 171 8.93 4.48 12.12
CA ALA A 171 8.65 4.47 13.54
C ALA A 171 9.30 3.27 14.20
N SER A 172 10.00 3.53 15.31
CA SER A 172 10.61 2.48 16.12
C SER A 172 9.63 1.95 17.17
N SER A 173 9.94 0.77 17.68
CA SER A 173 9.26 0.09 18.79
C SER A 173 9.03 0.94 20.05
N ASN A 174 9.69 2.10 20.20
CA ASN A 174 9.48 3.02 21.31
C ASN A 174 8.41 4.10 21.02
N SER A 175 7.85 4.12 19.80
CA SER A 175 6.82 5.08 19.41
C SER A 175 5.41 4.62 19.78
N ASP A 176 4.48 5.56 19.86
CA ASP A 176 3.06 5.31 20.13
C ASP A 176 2.35 4.50 19.03
N ILE A 177 3.01 4.27 17.88
CA ILE A 177 2.51 3.34 16.86
C ILE A 177 2.50 1.93 17.42
N TYR A 178 3.47 1.55 18.23
CA TYR A 178 3.49 0.22 18.82
C TYR A 178 2.68 0.14 20.11
N PRO A 179 2.17 -1.04 20.49
CA PRO A 179 1.57 -1.21 21.81
C PRO A 179 2.63 -1.02 22.91
N GLN A 180 2.18 -0.50 24.06
CA GLN A 180 2.99 -0.49 25.26
C GLN A 180 3.05 -1.93 25.80
N VAL A 181 4.25 -2.50 25.83
CA VAL A 181 4.51 -3.87 26.28
C VAL A 181 4.25 -3.95 27.78
N SER A 182 3.04 -4.35 28.15
CA SER A 182 2.61 -4.55 29.55
C SER A 182 2.20 -6.00 29.85
N SER A 183 2.10 -6.83 28.81
CA SER A 183 1.89 -8.27 28.89
C SER A 183 3.21 -9.04 28.74
N ALA A 184 3.16 -10.36 28.92
CA ALA A 184 4.28 -11.26 28.63
C ALA A 184 4.59 -11.37 27.12
N ASP A 185 3.72 -10.84 26.27
CA ASP A 185 3.84 -10.93 24.82
C ASP A 185 4.91 -9.95 24.35
N ALA A 186 5.89 -10.46 23.61
CA ALA A 186 7.01 -9.68 23.11
C ALA A 186 6.76 -9.15 21.69
N GLY A 187 5.60 -9.41 21.10
CA GLY A 187 5.30 -9.09 19.71
C GLY A 187 3.82 -9.13 19.37
N GLY A 188 3.54 -9.26 18.07
CA GLY A 188 2.18 -9.27 17.55
C GLY A 188 2.12 -8.85 16.09
N TRP A 189 1.00 -8.25 15.69
CA TRP A 189 0.84 -7.67 14.36
C TRP A 189 -0.07 -6.44 14.35
N MET A 190 0.04 -5.63 13.31
CA MET A 190 -0.74 -4.40 13.12
C MET A 190 -1.51 -4.50 11.82
N TYR A 191 -2.80 -4.18 11.87
CA TYR A 191 -3.59 -3.85 10.70
C TYR A 191 -3.44 -2.36 10.38
N LEU A 192 -3.09 -2.05 9.14
CA LEU A 192 -2.92 -0.70 8.62
C LEU A 192 -3.93 -0.48 7.49
N ASN A 193 -4.82 0.48 7.62
CA ASN A 193 -5.55 1.07 6.49
C ASN A 193 -4.98 2.46 6.20
N LEU A 194 -4.09 2.52 5.22
CA LEU A 194 -3.35 3.70 4.83
C LEU A 194 -4.07 4.54 3.77
N ASN A 195 -5.30 4.17 3.42
CA ASN A 195 -6.09 4.91 2.46
C ASN A 195 -6.29 6.36 2.91
N ASN A 196 -5.85 7.33 2.12
CA ASN A 196 -6.02 8.75 2.42
C ASN A 196 -7.25 9.37 1.74
N GLY A 197 -8.12 8.54 1.14
CA GLY A 197 -9.28 8.98 0.38
C GLY A 197 -8.97 9.40 -1.06
N GLY A 198 -7.69 9.40 -1.47
CA GLY A 198 -7.24 9.74 -2.81
C GLY A 198 -7.55 11.18 -3.24
N SER A 199 -6.98 11.62 -4.35
CA SER A 199 -7.38 12.88 -4.99
C SER A 199 -8.48 12.60 -6.03
N THR A 200 -9.66 13.21 -5.89
CA THR A 200 -10.76 13.14 -6.88
C THR A 200 -10.34 13.70 -8.24
N SER A 201 -9.40 14.64 -8.25
CA SER A 201 -8.88 15.29 -9.46
C SER A 201 -8.16 14.32 -10.41
N TYR A 202 -7.65 13.20 -9.91
CA TYR A 202 -6.90 12.22 -10.71
C TYR A 202 -7.48 10.81 -10.65
N SER A 203 -8.57 10.58 -9.92
CA SER A 203 -9.23 9.28 -9.83
C SER A 203 -10.46 9.27 -10.72
N VAL A 204 -10.26 9.11 -12.03
CA VAL A 204 -11.36 8.63 -12.88
C VAL A 204 -11.29 7.13 -12.85
N THR A 205 -12.28 6.48 -12.22
CA THR A 205 -12.53 5.05 -12.43
C THR A 205 -12.68 4.84 -13.94
N ARG A 206 -11.81 3.99 -14.50
CA ARG A 206 -11.88 3.63 -15.92
C ARG A 206 -13.23 2.95 -16.19
N GLU A 207 -13.84 3.27 -17.33
CA GLU A 207 -15.11 2.65 -17.72
C GLU A 207 -14.96 1.11 -17.75
N ILE A 208 -15.75 0.40 -16.96
CA ILE A 208 -15.97 -1.03 -17.15
C ILE A 208 -17.33 -1.13 -17.83
N GLY A 209 -17.35 -1.15 -19.17
CA GLY A 209 -18.57 -1.34 -19.96
C GLY A 209 -19.16 -0.09 -20.65
N GLY A 210 -18.40 0.98 -20.85
CA GLY A 210 -18.77 2.06 -21.79
C GLY A 210 -19.53 3.27 -21.22
N GLU A 211 -19.58 3.48 -19.90
CA GLU A 211 -20.15 4.69 -19.29
C GLU A 211 -19.11 5.57 -18.59
N ARG A 212 -18.98 6.83 -19.06
CA ARG A 212 -18.09 7.83 -18.48
C ARG A 212 -18.61 8.28 -17.12
N LEU A 213 -17.96 7.84 -16.04
CA LEU A 213 -18.24 8.38 -14.71
C LEU A 213 -17.54 9.75 -14.55
N PRO A 214 -18.25 10.83 -14.19
CA PRO A 214 -17.63 12.11 -13.89
C PRO A 214 -16.75 12.01 -12.65
N THR A 215 -15.55 12.58 -12.74
CA THR A 215 -14.44 12.57 -11.76
C THR A 215 -14.78 13.05 -10.34
N ASN A 216 -15.98 13.55 -10.09
CA ASN A 216 -16.30 14.28 -8.86
C ASN A 216 -17.70 13.98 -8.28
N ALA A 217 -18.40 12.94 -8.74
CA ALA A 217 -19.75 12.68 -8.25
C ALA A 217 -19.74 11.72 -7.04
N ARG A 218 -20.15 12.20 -5.85
CA ARG A 218 -20.67 11.31 -4.80
C ARG A 218 -21.95 10.68 -5.33
N THR A 219 -21.86 9.51 -5.96
CA THR A 219 -23.03 8.81 -6.47
C THR A 219 -23.07 7.39 -5.95
N ASN A 220 -24.29 6.90 -5.72
CA ASN A 220 -24.62 5.51 -5.38
C ASN A 220 -24.42 4.54 -6.57
N LEU A 221 -23.50 4.86 -7.48
CA LEU A 221 -23.26 4.12 -8.72
C LEU A 221 -21.79 3.71 -8.79
N SER A 222 -21.44 2.74 -7.94
CA SER A 222 -20.55 1.68 -8.43
C SER A 222 -21.24 0.99 -9.58
N PRO A 223 -20.51 0.54 -10.62
CA PRO A 223 -21.09 -0.38 -11.57
C PRO A 223 -21.62 -1.61 -10.81
N ILE A 224 -22.86 -2.01 -11.08
CA ILE A 224 -23.54 -3.19 -10.50
C ILE A 224 -22.72 -4.50 -10.68
N THR A 225 -21.67 -4.48 -11.50
CA THR A 225 -20.75 -5.59 -11.74
C THR A 225 -19.26 -5.24 -11.58
N SER A 226 -18.90 -4.02 -11.18
CA SER A 226 -17.54 -3.66 -10.74
C SER A 226 -17.58 -3.34 -9.26
N GLY A 227 -17.00 -4.20 -8.43
CA GLY A 227 -17.02 -4.04 -6.97
C GLY A 227 -16.30 -2.80 -6.43
N THR A 228 -15.65 -2.00 -7.27
CA THR A 228 -14.93 -0.76 -6.92
C THR A 228 -15.84 0.46 -6.88
N VAL A 229 -16.61 0.58 -5.78
CA VAL A 229 -17.30 1.83 -5.40
C VAL A 229 -16.33 2.70 -4.60
N GLY A 230 -16.13 3.96 -4.99
CA GLY A 230 -15.41 4.96 -4.19
C GLY A 230 -14.07 5.40 -4.77
N PRO A 231 -13.47 6.49 -4.24
CA PRO A 231 -12.18 6.97 -4.70
C PRO A 231 -11.16 5.84 -4.65
N ARG A 232 -10.28 5.76 -5.66
CA ARG A 232 -9.24 4.72 -5.69
C ARG A 232 -8.48 4.69 -4.36
N PRO A 233 -8.11 3.50 -3.85
CA PRO A 233 -7.19 3.41 -2.73
C PRO A 233 -5.92 4.21 -3.02
N SER A 234 -5.41 4.91 -2.00
CA SER A 234 -4.07 5.47 -2.09
C SER A 234 -3.04 4.37 -2.25
N GLN A 235 -1.95 4.69 -2.93
CA GLN A 235 -0.88 3.73 -3.16
C GLN A 235 0.12 3.80 -2.01
N ASN A 236 0.44 2.67 -1.39
CA ASN A 236 1.33 2.66 -0.24
C ASN A 236 2.27 1.47 -0.29
N TRP A 237 3.31 1.53 0.54
CA TRP A 237 4.28 0.48 0.74
C TRP A 237 4.69 0.46 2.22
N VAL A 238 4.87 -0.73 2.76
CA VAL A 238 5.19 -0.91 4.18
C VAL A 238 6.26 -1.98 4.31
N THR A 239 7.39 -1.62 4.92
CA THR A 239 8.44 -2.57 5.31
C THR A 239 8.57 -2.63 6.82
N VAL A 240 9.00 -3.80 7.27
CA VAL A 240 9.27 -4.11 8.66
C VAL A 240 10.74 -4.48 8.76
N THR A 241 11.50 -3.74 9.56
CA THR A 241 12.89 -4.06 9.88
C THR A 241 12.97 -4.52 11.33
N LEU A 242 13.42 -5.73 11.58
CA LEU A 242 13.69 -6.25 12.91
C LEU A 242 15.19 -6.21 13.17
N PHE A 243 15.55 -5.82 14.38
CA PHE A 243 16.91 -5.83 14.86
C PHE A 243 16.97 -6.40 16.27
N GLY A 244 18.05 -7.10 16.59
CA GLY A 244 18.26 -7.67 17.92
C GLY A 244 19.72 -8.08 18.10
N ASN A 245 20.05 -8.59 19.29
CA ASN A 245 21.39 -9.05 19.60
C ASN A 245 21.40 -10.57 19.76
N ALA A 246 22.24 -11.25 19.00
CA ALA A 246 22.54 -12.66 19.22
C ALA A 246 23.42 -12.85 20.47
N ALA A 247 23.45 -14.08 20.98
CA ALA A 247 24.41 -14.48 22.02
C ALA A 247 25.85 -14.18 21.52
N GLY A 248 26.59 -13.38 22.30
CA GLY A 248 27.93 -12.91 21.93
C GLY A 248 28.02 -11.47 21.40
N GLY A 249 26.90 -10.72 21.38
CA GLY A 249 26.91 -9.29 21.06
C GLY A 249 26.84 -8.95 19.56
N ASN A 250 26.65 -9.96 18.69
CA ASN A 250 26.43 -9.73 17.26
C ASN A 250 25.04 -9.15 17.01
N ARG A 251 24.97 -8.09 16.18
CA ARG A 251 23.69 -7.50 15.76
C ARG A 251 23.07 -8.34 14.64
N LEU A 252 21.83 -8.74 14.84
CA LEU A 252 20.99 -9.34 13.80
C LEU A 252 20.08 -8.26 13.24
N THR A 253 19.94 -8.22 11.92
CA THR A 253 18.99 -7.37 11.23
C THR A 253 18.30 -8.18 10.14
N GLY A 254 16.98 -8.09 10.08
CA GLY A 254 16.18 -8.67 9.01
C GLY A 254 15.14 -7.65 8.53
N GLU A 255 14.90 -7.60 7.24
CA GLU A 255 13.91 -6.72 6.64
C GLU A 255 12.99 -7.52 5.72
N PHE A 256 11.70 -7.20 5.77
CA PHE A 256 10.69 -7.80 4.90
C PHE A 256 9.49 -6.87 4.71
N ASP A 257 8.69 -7.17 3.70
CA ASP A 257 7.49 -6.41 3.39
C ASP A 257 6.33 -6.83 4.29
N ALA A 258 5.53 -5.85 4.72
CA ALA A 258 4.27 -6.18 5.38
C ALA A 258 3.34 -6.88 4.39
N ALA A 259 2.55 -7.83 4.89
CA ALA A 259 1.64 -8.60 4.06
C ALA A 259 0.55 -7.67 3.49
N PRO A 260 0.44 -7.49 2.17
CA PRO A 260 -0.63 -6.69 1.60
C PRO A 260 -1.96 -7.43 1.73
N LEU A 261 -2.98 -6.74 2.24
CA LEU A 261 -4.34 -7.29 2.34
C LEU A 261 -5.18 -6.94 1.12
N GLY A 262 -4.61 -6.25 0.13
CA GLY A 262 -5.22 -6.01 -1.17
C GLY A 262 -4.17 -6.08 -2.27
N ASN A 263 -4.61 -5.98 -3.51
CA ASN A 263 -3.73 -5.98 -4.69
C ASN A 263 -3.67 -4.62 -5.39
N GLY A 264 -4.13 -3.57 -4.71
CA GLY A 264 -4.29 -2.24 -5.28
C GLY A 264 -5.42 -2.13 -6.29
N CYS A 265 -5.94 -3.18 -6.93
CA CYS A 265 -7.10 -3.12 -7.85
C CYS A 265 -8.44 -3.22 -7.13
N SER A 266 -8.40 -3.51 -5.83
CA SER A 266 -9.57 -3.70 -5.01
C SER A 266 -10.07 -2.38 -4.44
N PRO A 267 -11.35 -2.29 -4.05
CA PRO A 267 -11.95 -1.05 -3.58
C PRO A 267 -11.25 -0.54 -2.32
N ALA A 268 -11.28 0.78 -2.12
CA ALA A 268 -10.86 1.37 -0.88
C ALA A 268 -11.67 0.79 0.30
N VAL A 269 -10.98 0.31 1.33
CA VAL A 269 -11.62 -0.20 2.55
C VAL A 269 -12.00 0.98 3.43
N ALA A 270 -13.27 1.05 3.84
CA ALA A 270 -13.74 2.07 4.77
C ALA A 270 -13.15 1.85 6.18
N ALA A 271 -12.96 2.92 6.94
CA ALA A 271 -12.59 2.80 8.35
C ALA A 271 -13.67 2.03 9.13
N GLY A 272 -13.25 1.08 9.98
CA GLY A 272 -14.15 0.25 10.78
C GLY A 272 -14.81 -0.89 10.01
N ALA A 273 -14.38 -1.14 8.77
CA ALA A 273 -14.76 -2.35 8.04
C ALA A 273 -14.13 -3.59 8.69
N VAL A 274 -14.69 -4.77 8.39
CA VAL A 274 -14.12 -6.05 8.84
C VAL A 274 -12.69 -6.18 8.31
N ILE A 275 -11.74 -6.43 9.23
CA ILE A 275 -10.35 -6.67 8.87
C ILE A 275 -10.26 -7.98 8.08
N GLY A 276 -9.71 -7.88 6.88
CA GLY A 276 -9.55 -9.02 5.97
C GLY A 276 -9.05 -8.57 4.61
N PRO A 277 -9.02 -9.49 3.63
CA PRO A 277 -8.72 -9.14 2.26
C PRO A 277 -9.63 -8.01 1.76
N ALA A 278 -9.02 -6.92 1.30
CA ALA A 278 -9.69 -5.83 0.62
C ALA A 278 -10.20 -6.36 -0.71
N GLY A 279 -11.45 -6.86 -0.74
CA GLY A 279 -12.13 -7.31 -1.94
C GLY A 279 -11.44 -8.45 -2.71
N GLY A 280 -11.81 -8.55 -3.98
CA GLY A 280 -11.41 -9.65 -4.86
C GLY A 280 -12.50 -10.71 -5.00
N VAL A 281 -12.39 -11.50 -6.07
CA VAL A 281 -13.26 -12.64 -6.30
C VAL A 281 -12.47 -13.88 -5.92
N PHE A 282 -12.98 -14.71 -5.00
CA PHE A 282 -12.22 -15.88 -4.58
C PHE A 282 -12.03 -16.82 -5.77
N VAL A 283 -10.78 -17.21 -5.99
CA VAL A 283 -10.48 -18.35 -6.86
C VAL A 283 -10.40 -19.57 -5.98
N CYS A 284 -11.41 -20.42 -6.07
CA CYS A 284 -11.40 -21.67 -5.34
C CYS A 284 -10.77 -22.76 -6.21
N PRO A 285 -10.07 -23.74 -5.60
CA PRO A 285 -9.63 -24.94 -6.33
C PRO A 285 -10.81 -25.60 -7.06
N PRO A 286 -10.56 -26.26 -8.21
CA PRO A 286 -11.59 -27.00 -8.91
C PRO A 286 -12.28 -28.02 -7.98
N GLY A 287 -13.61 -28.00 -7.91
CA GLY A 287 -14.40 -28.90 -7.07
C GLY A 287 -14.68 -28.40 -5.66
N THR A 288 -14.13 -27.27 -5.23
CA THR A 288 -14.44 -26.68 -3.93
C THR A 288 -15.90 -26.25 -3.86
N THR A 289 -16.54 -26.65 -2.76
CA THR A 289 -17.89 -26.19 -2.40
C THR A 289 -17.77 -25.54 -1.04
N LEU A 290 -18.27 -24.32 -0.89
CA LEU A 290 -18.24 -23.63 0.40
C LEU A 290 -19.11 -24.39 1.41
N THR A 291 -18.89 -24.19 2.70
CA THR A 291 -19.66 -24.86 3.78
C THR A 291 -21.16 -24.63 3.71
N ASN A 292 -21.61 -23.56 3.02
CA ASN A 292 -23.02 -23.31 2.73
C ASN A 292 -23.56 -24.03 1.47
N GLY A 293 -22.78 -24.93 0.87
CA GLY A 293 -23.13 -25.66 -0.36
C GLY A 293 -23.06 -24.81 -1.64
N SER A 294 -22.67 -23.53 -1.55
CA SER A 294 -22.65 -22.62 -2.68
C SER A 294 -21.27 -22.52 -3.34
N ARG A 295 -21.26 -22.00 -4.58
CA ARG A 295 -20.06 -21.54 -5.29
C ARG A 295 -20.05 -20.03 -5.51
N GLN A 296 -20.98 -19.29 -4.89
CA GLN A 296 -21.21 -17.87 -5.19
C GLN A 296 -20.02 -16.97 -4.87
N GLN A 297 -19.19 -17.33 -3.89
CA GLN A 297 -17.97 -16.57 -3.59
C GLN A 297 -16.78 -16.98 -4.47
N CYS A 298 -16.84 -18.16 -5.10
CA CYS A 298 -15.80 -18.77 -5.93
C CYS A 298 -15.93 -18.40 -7.42
N THR A 299 -16.22 -17.14 -7.74
CA THR A 299 -16.44 -16.70 -9.13
C THR A 299 -15.17 -16.20 -9.81
N GLY A 300 -14.02 -16.26 -9.13
CA GLY A 300 -12.75 -15.72 -9.62
C GLY A 300 -12.07 -16.70 -10.57
N THR A 301 -11.29 -16.17 -11.51
CA THR A 301 -10.44 -16.97 -12.40
C THR A 301 -8.96 -16.66 -12.15
N ASN A 302 -8.10 -17.68 -12.15
CA ASN A 302 -6.63 -17.52 -12.16
C ASN A 302 -6.09 -17.05 -13.52
N ILE A 303 -6.98 -16.75 -14.47
CA ILE A 303 -6.63 -16.27 -15.81
C ILE A 303 -6.65 -14.74 -15.74
N ASN A 304 -5.54 -14.10 -16.08
CA ASN A 304 -5.51 -12.66 -16.29
C ASN A 304 -6.58 -12.30 -17.34
N PRO A 305 -7.35 -11.22 -17.15
CA PRO A 305 -8.32 -10.78 -18.15
C PRO A 305 -7.60 -10.70 -19.51
N PRO A 306 -8.13 -11.34 -20.56
CA PRO A 306 -7.58 -11.13 -21.89
C PRO A 306 -7.67 -9.63 -22.22
N PRO A 307 -6.70 -9.09 -23.00
CA PRO A 307 -6.71 -7.68 -23.40
C PRO A 307 -8.09 -7.23 -23.91
#